data_AF-A0A258QI20-F1
#
_entry.id   AF-A0A258QI20-F1
#
_cell.length_a   1.000
_cell.length_b   1.000
_cell.length_c   1.000
_cell.angle_alpha   90.00
_cell.angle_beta   90.00
_cell.angle_gamma   90.00
#
_symmetry.space_group_name_H-M   'P 1'
#
loop_
_entity.id
_entity.type
_entity.pdbx_description
1 polymer ?
#
loop_
_entity_poly.entity_id
_entity_poly.type
_entity_poly.pdbx_seq_one_letter_code
_entity_poly.pdbx_strand_id
1 'polypeptide(L)'
;ASYFRAISRQGQVGMSARGIAINTGLPQGEEFPDFRSFWFEPALNEGDPVVVYALLDGPSITGAYRFELRFDGDTEMVIEKNLFIRKTIDQLGIAPLTSMFWYSETPNSHLRGWRPEVHDSDTLVIWRSDNTHLARPLANPPSLAYSAFVDQHTRGFGLLQRDRDASHYLDGVGYEKRPSVWVEPLVDSKGNGDWGKGSVTLIEIPTNDETFDNIVAFWQVNGPALAGSALTFKYRLYWTEHEPFFPMGQLARAVALRAGPGGNFGGSRPANTVKLVIEWDSTLFQGHQPKDAVFTLTSSAGTADNIRIDWVAGTPRWLTQFDFFIDSDAPVELNGVLTLDGQVISETWAYQFHRQSFIQMMA
;
A
#
# COMPACT_ATOMS: atom_id res chain seq x y z
N ALA A 1 18.88 13.07 -1.66
CA ALA A 1 18.26 11.94 -2.37
C ALA A 1 17.14 12.45 -3.28
N SER A 2 16.65 11.64 -4.21
CA SER A 2 15.63 12.01 -5.22
C SER A 2 14.17 12.03 -4.71
N TYR A 3 13.95 12.42 -3.45
CA TYR A 3 12.63 12.42 -2.82
C TYR A 3 11.87 13.70 -3.13
N PHE A 4 10.54 13.58 -3.20
CA PHE A 4 9.62 14.71 -3.30
C PHE A 4 8.29 14.36 -2.64
N ARG A 5 7.57 15.39 -2.20
CA ARG A 5 6.25 15.29 -1.56
C ARG A 5 5.28 16.25 -2.22
N ALA A 6 4.00 15.91 -2.17
CA ALA A 6 2.91 16.82 -2.48
C ALA A 6 1.73 16.58 -1.56
N ILE A 7 0.66 17.34 -1.78
CA ILE A 7 -0.54 17.36 -0.95
C ILE A 7 -1.76 16.96 -1.77
N SER A 8 -2.79 16.48 -1.10
CA SER A 8 -4.15 16.45 -1.65
C SER A 8 -4.88 17.75 -1.31
N ARG A 9 -6.17 17.82 -1.63
CA ARG A 9 -7.08 18.90 -1.20
C ARG A 9 -7.08 19.18 0.30
N GLN A 10 -6.69 18.19 1.10
CA GLN A 10 -6.62 18.31 2.56
C GLN A 10 -5.43 19.15 3.04
N GLY A 11 -4.48 19.49 2.16
CA GLY A 11 -3.39 20.42 2.44
C GLY A 11 -2.30 19.90 3.37
N GLN A 12 -2.38 18.63 3.79
CA GLN A 12 -1.39 18.01 4.68
C GLN A 12 -0.34 17.22 3.90
N VAL A 13 0.89 17.20 4.41
CA VAL A 13 2.00 16.40 3.89
C VAL A 13 2.13 15.12 4.72
N GLY A 14 2.40 13.99 4.05
CA GLY A 14 2.67 12.72 4.71
C GLY A 14 3.82 11.99 4.01
N MET A 15 3.46 10.94 3.27
CA MET A 15 4.40 10.11 2.54
C MET A 15 5.20 10.87 1.45
N SER A 16 6.24 10.21 0.95
CA SER A 16 7.09 10.70 -0.13
C SER A 16 7.06 9.79 -1.34
N ALA A 17 7.28 10.36 -2.52
CA ALA A 17 7.69 9.61 -3.69
C ALA A 17 9.20 9.83 -3.93
N ARG A 18 9.82 8.95 -4.72
CA ARG A 18 11.21 9.13 -5.17
C ARG A 18 11.34 8.99 -6.69
N GLY A 19 12.43 9.50 -7.25
CA GLY A 19 12.73 9.30 -8.68
C GLY A 19 12.93 7.82 -9.02
N ILE A 20 13.70 7.13 -8.17
CA ILE A 20 14.09 5.72 -8.36
C ILE A 20 14.41 5.05 -7.01
N ALA A 21 14.24 3.73 -6.92
CA ALA A 21 14.73 2.88 -5.84
C ALA A 21 15.76 1.87 -6.40
N ILE A 22 16.86 1.64 -5.67
CA ILE A 22 17.99 0.81 -6.13
C ILE A 22 18.44 -0.09 -4.98
N ASN A 23 18.31 -1.41 -5.16
CA ASN A 23 18.74 -2.41 -4.19
C ASN A 23 18.12 -2.21 -2.78
N THR A 24 16.90 -1.68 -2.74
CA THR A 24 16.18 -1.41 -1.49
C THR A 24 15.93 -2.73 -0.74
N GLY A 25 16.27 -2.75 0.55
CA GLY A 25 16.10 -3.92 1.42
C GLY A 25 17.05 -5.09 1.11
N LEU A 26 18.00 -4.94 0.19
CA LEU A 26 18.96 -6.01 -0.12
C LEU A 26 20.21 -5.97 0.80
N PRO A 27 20.86 -7.12 1.07
CA PRO A 27 22.02 -7.19 1.98
C PRO A 27 23.22 -6.31 1.61
N GLN A 28 23.42 -6.04 0.32
CA GLN A 28 24.50 -5.18 -0.18
C GLN A 28 24.29 -3.69 0.12
N GLY A 29 23.09 -3.31 0.59
CA GLY A 29 22.72 -1.93 0.88
C GLY A 29 22.02 -1.22 -0.28
N GLU A 30 21.14 -0.30 0.09
CA GLU A 30 20.41 0.56 -0.84
C GLU A 30 21.29 1.71 -1.36
N GLU A 31 21.17 2.01 -2.65
CA GLU A 31 21.77 3.21 -3.26
C GLU A 31 20.73 4.32 -3.37
N PHE A 32 21.10 5.55 -2.98
CA PHE A 32 20.21 6.72 -3.00
C PHE A 32 20.71 7.79 -3.98
N PRO A 33 20.32 7.74 -5.27
CA PRO A 33 20.64 8.81 -6.22
C PRO A 33 19.97 10.14 -5.87
N ASP A 34 20.59 11.24 -6.30
CA ASP A 34 20.15 12.61 -6.05
C ASP A 34 19.57 13.28 -7.30
N PHE A 35 18.54 14.10 -7.13
CA PHE A 35 18.26 15.15 -8.12
C PHE A 35 19.24 16.30 -7.90
N ARG A 36 20.12 16.56 -8.88
CA ARG A 36 21.22 17.54 -8.77
C ARG A 36 20.96 18.87 -9.45
N SER A 37 20.02 18.93 -10.39
CA SER A 37 19.71 20.14 -11.13
C SER A 37 18.26 20.13 -11.54
N PHE A 38 17.64 21.31 -11.56
CA PHE A 38 16.25 21.51 -11.90
C PHE A 38 16.11 22.64 -12.92
N TRP A 39 15.17 22.50 -13.84
CA TRP A 39 14.76 23.54 -14.78
C TRP A 39 13.24 23.68 -14.72
N PHE A 40 12.76 24.91 -14.61
CA PHE A 40 11.34 25.20 -14.44
C PHE A 40 10.81 25.90 -15.69
N GLU A 41 9.72 25.38 -16.21
CA GLU A 41 8.92 25.99 -17.27
C GLU A 41 7.56 26.36 -16.64
N PRO A 42 7.25 27.67 -16.52
CA PRO A 42 6.04 28.12 -15.87
C PRO A 42 4.80 27.72 -16.68
N ALA A 43 3.67 27.58 -15.98
CA ALA A 43 2.38 27.46 -16.63
C ALA A 43 2.12 28.71 -17.52
N LEU A 44 1.68 28.50 -18.76
CA LEU A 44 1.43 29.60 -19.70
C LEU A 44 0.07 30.27 -19.44
N ASN A 45 -0.91 29.50 -18.98
CA ASN A 45 -2.24 29.98 -18.61
C ASN A 45 -2.69 29.39 -17.27
N GLU A 46 -3.74 29.95 -16.69
CA GLU A 46 -4.41 29.36 -15.53
C GLU A 46 -4.93 27.96 -15.88
N GLY A 47 -4.65 26.98 -15.02
CA GLY A 47 -5.01 25.57 -15.24
C GLY A 47 -3.99 24.77 -16.05
N ASP A 48 -3.01 25.40 -16.72
CA ASP A 48 -1.89 24.69 -17.35
C ASP A 48 -0.93 24.10 -16.29
N PRO A 49 -0.21 23.00 -16.61
CA PRO A 49 0.71 22.41 -15.66
C PRO A 49 1.97 23.27 -15.54
N VAL A 50 2.58 23.28 -14.35
CA VAL A 50 3.98 23.69 -14.21
C VAL A 50 4.84 22.51 -14.63
N VAL A 51 5.79 22.74 -15.53
CA VAL A 51 6.71 21.69 -15.97
C VAL A 51 8.04 21.85 -15.25
N VAL A 52 8.49 20.79 -14.61
CA VAL A 52 9.80 20.73 -13.93
C VAL A 52 10.63 19.64 -14.58
N TYR A 53 11.83 19.98 -15.01
CA TYR A 53 12.83 19.00 -15.44
C TYR A 53 13.82 18.77 -14.32
N ALA A 54 14.25 17.53 -14.11
CA ALA A 54 15.26 17.22 -13.11
C ALA A 54 16.32 16.25 -13.64
N LEU A 55 17.59 16.51 -13.29
CA LEU A 55 18.71 15.60 -13.54
C LEU A 55 18.93 14.72 -12.32
N LEU A 56 18.73 13.41 -12.48
CA LEU A 56 19.11 12.39 -11.50
C LEU A 56 20.55 11.95 -11.72
N ASP A 57 21.32 11.87 -10.65
CA ASP A 57 22.70 11.41 -10.68
C ASP A 57 23.04 10.55 -9.47
N GLY A 58 23.59 9.36 -9.72
CA GLY A 58 24.00 8.40 -8.70
C GLY A 58 25.17 7.52 -9.16
N PRO A 59 25.75 6.72 -8.25
CA PRO A 59 26.86 5.82 -8.59
C PRO A 59 26.55 4.84 -9.73
N SER A 60 25.37 4.22 -9.73
CA SER A 60 24.99 3.16 -10.67
C SER A 60 24.04 3.64 -11.76
N ILE A 61 23.48 4.85 -11.66
CA ILE A 61 22.47 5.38 -12.59
C ILE A 61 22.61 6.88 -12.80
N THR A 62 22.15 7.36 -13.95
CA THR A 62 21.76 8.76 -14.16
C THR A 62 20.45 8.81 -14.94
N GLY A 63 19.73 9.91 -14.89
CA GLY A 63 18.50 10.03 -15.66
C GLY A 63 18.00 11.46 -15.81
N ALA A 64 17.19 11.67 -16.83
CA ALA A 64 16.49 12.92 -17.08
C ALA A 64 15.00 12.71 -16.81
N TYR A 65 14.41 13.59 -16.01
CA TYR A 65 13.02 13.54 -15.60
C TYR A 65 12.29 14.78 -16.12
N ARG A 66 11.03 14.59 -16.52
CA ARG A 66 10.08 15.65 -16.82
C ARG A 66 8.82 15.40 -15.99
N PHE A 67 8.50 16.35 -15.13
CA PHE A 67 7.31 16.38 -14.29
C PHE A 67 6.35 17.42 -14.86
N GLU A 68 5.12 17.03 -15.19
CA GLU A 68 4.01 17.97 -15.37
C GLU A 68 3.19 17.97 -14.09
N LEU A 69 3.13 19.11 -13.41
CA LEU A 69 2.49 19.26 -12.11
C LEU A 69 1.18 20.05 -12.28
N ARG A 70 0.06 19.46 -11.87
CA ARG A 70 -1.25 20.12 -11.82
C ARG A 70 -1.80 20.06 -10.40
N PHE A 71 -2.51 21.11 -10.02
CA PHE A 71 -3.30 21.14 -8.80
C PHE A 71 -4.69 21.67 -9.13
N ASP A 72 -5.69 20.80 -9.04
CA ASP A 72 -7.11 21.13 -9.19
C ASP A 72 -7.89 20.42 -8.09
N GLY A 73 -7.82 21.00 -6.89
CA GLY A 73 -8.22 20.34 -5.64
C GLY A 73 -7.17 19.34 -5.16
N ASP A 74 -6.82 18.34 -5.97
CA ASP A 74 -5.79 17.35 -5.67
C ASP A 74 -4.54 17.54 -6.55
N THR A 75 -3.37 17.07 -6.09
CA THR A 75 -2.15 17.14 -6.91
C THR A 75 -2.07 15.94 -7.85
N GLU A 76 -1.91 16.24 -9.14
CA GLU A 76 -1.58 15.26 -10.17
C GLU A 76 -0.18 15.53 -10.72
N MET A 77 0.62 14.49 -10.90
CA MET A 77 1.94 14.59 -11.52
C MET A 77 2.08 13.59 -12.65
N VAL A 78 2.24 14.05 -13.90
CA VAL A 78 2.67 13.17 -15.00
C VAL A 78 4.19 13.19 -15.05
N ILE A 79 4.82 12.03 -14.89
CA ILE A 79 6.26 11.88 -14.80
C ILE A 79 6.74 11.02 -15.97
N GLU A 80 7.67 11.58 -16.74
CA GLU A 80 8.41 10.86 -17.78
C GLU A 80 9.88 10.84 -17.40
N LYS A 81 10.53 9.68 -17.51
CA LYS A 81 11.96 9.54 -17.18
C LYS A 81 12.70 8.67 -18.16
N ASN A 82 13.89 9.14 -18.52
CA ASN A 82 14.90 8.42 -19.29
C ASN A 82 16.07 8.09 -18.37
N LEU A 83 16.34 6.81 -18.19
CA LEU A 83 17.34 6.28 -17.26
C LEU A 83 18.49 5.65 -18.03
N PHE A 84 19.71 5.88 -17.56
CA PHE A 84 20.94 5.35 -18.14
C PHE A 84 21.74 4.64 -17.06
N ILE A 85 21.91 3.32 -17.23
CA ILE A 85 22.52 2.46 -16.22
C ILE A 85 24.05 2.49 -16.38
N ARG A 86 24.76 2.96 -15.35
CA ARG A 86 26.23 3.05 -15.30
C ARG A 86 26.87 1.74 -14.82
N LYS A 87 26.23 1.09 -13.85
CA LYS A 87 26.65 -0.19 -13.27
C LYS A 87 25.42 -1.08 -13.15
N THR A 88 25.61 -2.39 -13.30
CA THR A 88 24.50 -3.34 -13.17
C THR A 88 23.82 -3.20 -11.81
N ILE A 89 22.49 -3.10 -11.81
CA ILE A 89 21.64 -2.96 -10.64
C ILE A 89 20.82 -4.25 -10.51
N ASP A 90 20.85 -4.88 -9.34
CA ASP A 90 20.16 -6.16 -9.10
C ASP A 90 18.64 -5.96 -8.94
N GLN A 91 18.23 -4.88 -8.28
CA GLN A 91 16.83 -4.52 -8.07
C GLN A 91 16.61 -3.04 -8.43
N LEU A 92 15.84 -2.81 -9.49
CA LEU A 92 15.45 -1.48 -9.94
C LEU A 92 13.95 -1.24 -9.67
N GLY A 93 13.65 -0.29 -8.79
CA GLY A 93 12.30 0.09 -8.42
C GLY A 93 11.83 1.36 -9.13
N ILE A 94 10.73 1.24 -9.87
CA ILE A 94 10.06 2.29 -10.64
C ILE A 94 8.88 2.86 -9.84
N ALA A 95 8.78 4.19 -9.85
CA ALA A 95 7.74 4.95 -9.15
C ALA A 95 7.66 4.61 -7.65
N PRO A 96 8.79 4.68 -6.93
CA PRO A 96 8.82 4.34 -5.51
C PRO A 96 8.03 5.33 -4.66
N LEU A 97 7.25 4.77 -3.75
CA LEU A 97 6.56 5.42 -2.67
C LEU A 97 7.24 5.04 -1.35
N THR A 98 7.27 5.96 -0.40
CA THR A 98 7.87 5.77 0.92
C THR A 98 6.98 6.42 1.96
N SER A 99 6.54 5.63 2.92
CA SER A 99 5.56 6.02 3.93
C SER A 99 6.00 5.51 5.30
N MET A 100 5.19 5.79 6.31
CA MET A 100 5.40 5.36 7.68
C MET A 100 4.14 4.65 8.19
N PHE A 101 4.34 3.48 8.81
CA PHE A 101 3.31 2.74 9.54
C PHE A 101 3.89 2.27 10.86
N TRP A 102 3.43 2.87 11.97
CA TRP A 102 3.92 2.50 13.30
C TRP A 102 2.99 1.49 13.98
N TYR A 103 1.69 1.78 14.06
CA TYR A 103 0.65 0.87 14.56
C TYR A 103 -0.75 1.35 14.14
N SER A 104 -1.71 0.43 14.16
CA SER A 104 -3.13 0.68 13.88
C SER A 104 -4.03 0.00 14.93
N GLU A 105 -5.27 -0.34 14.58
CA GLU A 105 -6.29 -1.02 15.39
C GLU A 105 -5.94 -2.48 15.74
N THR A 106 -4.91 -3.05 15.11
CA THR A 106 -4.34 -4.32 15.56
C THR A 106 -3.57 -4.08 16.86
N PRO A 107 -3.85 -4.82 17.96
CA PRO A 107 -3.29 -4.45 19.24
C PRO A 107 -1.77 -4.59 19.22
N ASN A 108 -1.11 -3.53 19.65
CA ASN A 108 0.33 -3.50 19.84
C ASN A 108 0.66 -4.02 21.24
N SER A 109 1.79 -4.72 21.38
CA SER A 109 2.20 -5.39 22.62
C SER A 109 2.32 -4.46 23.84
N HIS A 110 2.32 -3.15 23.61
CA HIS A 110 2.21 -2.11 24.63
C HIS A 110 1.50 -0.94 23.96
N LEU A 111 0.51 -0.32 24.63
CA LEU A 111 0.04 1.01 24.29
C LEU A 111 1.27 1.90 24.05
N ARG A 112 1.63 2.11 22.77
CA ARG A 112 2.83 2.87 22.37
C ARG A 112 2.69 4.36 22.66
N GLY A 113 1.50 4.76 23.11
CA GLY A 113 1.12 6.09 23.53
C GLY A 113 -0.38 6.10 23.87
N TRP A 114 -0.98 7.28 23.74
CA TRP A 114 -2.41 7.53 23.97
C TRP A 114 -3.23 7.58 22.68
N ARG A 115 -2.57 7.62 21.51
CA ARG A 115 -3.21 7.63 20.19
C ARG A 115 -3.67 6.21 19.83
N PRO A 116 -4.87 6.01 19.26
CA PRO A 116 -5.29 4.70 18.79
C PRO A 116 -4.47 4.22 17.60
N GLU A 117 -4.11 5.11 16.67
CA GLU A 117 -3.35 4.81 15.46
C GLU A 117 -2.28 5.85 15.15
N VAL A 118 -1.20 5.43 14.49
CA VAL A 118 -0.12 6.31 14.00
C VAL A 118 0.47 5.75 12.72
N HIS A 119 0.11 6.37 11.59
CA HIS A 119 0.62 6.01 10.27
C HIS A 119 0.26 7.08 9.22
N ASP A 120 1.06 7.12 8.16
CA ASP A 120 0.87 7.96 6.98
C ASP A 120 0.08 7.21 5.88
N SER A 121 0.00 5.90 6.01
CA SER A 121 -0.73 4.98 5.14
C SER A 121 -1.02 3.72 5.92
N ASP A 122 -2.18 3.12 5.70
CA ASP A 122 -2.58 1.85 6.32
C ASP A 122 -2.60 0.68 5.33
N THR A 123 -2.61 0.95 4.02
CA THR A 123 -2.87 -0.09 3.01
C THR A 123 -2.05 0.13 1.74
N LEU A 124 -1.39 -0.93 1.26
CA LEU A 124 -0.97 -1.04 -0.14
C LEU A 124 -2.14 -1.58 -0.97
N VAL A 125 -2.52 -0.87 -2.03
CA VAL A 125 -3.51 -1.33 -3.00
C VAL A 125 -2.88 -1.61 -4.34
N ILE A 126 -3.42 -2.59 -5.07
CA ILE A 126 -2.93 -2.98 -6.39
C ILE A 126 -4.13 -3.26 -7.31
N TRP A 127 -4.12 -2.65 -8.48
CA TRP A 127 -4.98 -3.02 -9.60
C TRP A 127 -4.15 -3.77 -10.63
N ARG A 128 -4.39 -5.08 -10.70
CA ARG A 128 -3.60 -6.01 -11.51
C ARG A 128 -4.01 -5.99 -12.97
N SER A 129 -3.15 -6.54 -13.82
CA SER A 129 -3.40 -6.69 -15.26
C SER A 129 -4.69 -7.47 -15.57
N ASP A 130 -5.00 -8.49 -14.76
CA ASP A 130 -6.19 -9.34 -14.83
C ASP A 130 -7.47 -8.69 -14.28
N ASN A 131 -7.40 -7.40 -13.89
CA ASN A 131 -8.45 -6.62 -13.21
C ASN A 131 -8.76 -7.02 -11.77
N THR A 132 -7.96 -7.90 -11.16
CA THR A 132 -8.07 -8.14 -9.72
C THR A 132 -7.65 -6.88 -8.96
N HIS A 133 -8.49 -6.43 -8.02
CA HIS A 133 -8.13 -5.45 -7.01
C HIS A 133 -7.67 -6.18 -5.75
N LEU A 134 -6.52 -5.77 -5.21
CA LEU A 134 -5.93 -6.33 -4.00
C LEU A 134 -5.68 -5.22 -3.00
N ALA A 135 -6.04 -5.47 -1.74
CA ALA A 135 -5.68 -4.63 -0.60
C ALA A 135 -4.79 -5.42 0.36
N ARG A 136 -3.61 -4.88 0.61
CA ARG A 136 -2.59 -5.38 1.53
C ARG A 136 -2.47 -4.41 2.70
N PRO A 137 -3.17 -4.64 3.83
CA PRO A 137 -2.96 -3.85 5.03
C PRO A 137 -1.50 -3.91 5.42
N LEU A 138 -0.93 -2.75 5.78
CA LEU A 138 0.46 -2.61 6.17
C LEU A 138 0.65 -3.12 7.60
N ALA A 139 1.89 -3.51 7.90
CA ALA A 139 2.30 -3.97 9.20
C ALA A 139 3.63 -3.32 9.60
N ASN A 140 3.89 -3.36 10.89
CA ASN A 140 5.20 -3.10 11.46
C ASN A 140 5.77 -4.44 11.96
N PRO A 141 6.42 -5.23 11.07
CA PRO A 141 6.79 -6.61 11.35
C PRO A 141 7.94 -6.70 12.38
N PRO A 142 8.15 -7.87 13.00
CA PRO A 142 9.26 -8.10 13.95
C PRO A 142 10.63 -8.16 13.25
N SER A 143 10.66 -8.34 11.94
CA SER A 143 11.86 -8.43 11.09
C SER A 143 11.55 -7.82 9.72
N LEU A 144 12.57 -7.44 8.96
CA LEU A 144 12.41 -6.95 7.58
C LEU A 144 11.53 -7.92 6.78
N ALA A 145 10.41 -7.42 6.26
CA ALA A 145 9.50 -8.18 5.41
C ALA A 145 9.59 -7.67 3.97
N TYR A 146 9.54 -8.64 3.04
CA TYR A 146 9.57 -8.41 1.61
C TYR A 146 8.42 -9.18 0.98
N SER A 147 7.52 -8.48 0.31
CA SER A 147 6.40 -9.07 -0.43
C SER A 147 6.49 -8.63 -1.89
N ALA A 148 6.28 -9.56 -2.82
CA ALA A 148 6.31 -9.29 -4.25
C ALA A 148 5.06 -9.84 -4.94
N PHE A 149 4.25 -8.93 -5.49
CA PHE A 149 3.03 -9.24 -6.22
C PHE A 149 3.37 -9.27 -7.72
N VAL A 150 3.72 -10.46 -8.23
CA VAL A 150 4.14 -10.64 -9.62
C VAL A 150 2.98 -10.29 -10.57
N ASP A 151 3.30 -9.51 -11.59
CA ASP A 151 2.35 -9.13 -12.63
C ASP A 151 3.07 -8.91 -13.96
N GLN A 152 2.29 -8.81 -15.01
CA GLN A 152 2.72 -8.31 -16.31
C GLN A 152 1.78 -7.18 -16.66
N HIS A 153 2.28 -5.94 -16.72
CA HIS A 153 1.46 -4.77 -17.00
C HIS A 153 0.43 -4.44 -15.89
N THR A 154 0.93 -4.07 -14.70
CA THR A 154 0.04 -3.57 -13.62
C THR A 154 -0.73 -2.34 -14.09
N ARG A 155 -2.03 -2.25 -13.73
CA ARG A 155 -2.87 -1.08 -14.05
C ARG A 155 -2.64 0.06 -13.07
N GLY A 156 -2.15 -0.25 -11.88
CA GLY A 156 -1.67 0.71 -10.92
C GLY A 156 -1.54 0.12 -9.53
N PHE A 157 -0.90 0.88 -8.64
CA PHE A 157 -0.72 0.53 -7.24
C PHE A 157 -0.53 1.80 -6.42
N GLY A 158 -0.75 1.72 -5.12
CA GLY A 158 -0.60 2.90 -4.27
C GLY A 158 -0.52 2.57 -2.80
N LEU A 159 0.07 3.50 -2.03
CA LEU A 159 -0.06 3.52 -0.58
C LEU A 159 -1.20 4.47 -0.24
N LEU A 160 -2.19 3.97 0.48
CA LEU A 160 -3.38 4.74 0.83
C LEU A 160 -3.50 4.95 2.32
N GLN A 161 -4.12 6.08 2.65
CA GLN A 161 -4.74 6.34 3.93
C GLN A 161 -6.24 6.11 3.78
N ARG A 162 -6.70 4.91 4.13
CA ARG A 162 -8.12 4.53 4.05
C ARG A 162 -8.86 4.96 5.31
N ASP A 163 -8.23 4.90 6.47
CA ASP A 163 -8.79 5.46 7.69
C ASP A 163 -8.58 6.97 7.78
N ARG A 164 -9.69 7.71 7.79
CA ARG A 164 -9.70 9.17 7.88
C ARG A 164 -10.56 9.69 9.03
N ASP A 165 -10.93 8.84 10.00
CA ASP A 165 -11.65 9.30 11.18
C ASP A 165 -10.68 9.93 12.17
N ALA A 166 -10.83 11.23 12.43
CA ALA A 166 -9.98 11.96 13.37
C ALA A 166 -9.98 11.34 14.78
N SER A 167 -11.06 10.65 15.18
CA SER A 167 -11.15 9.96 16.47
C SER A 167 -10.24 8.74 16.60
N HIS A 168 -9.69 8.24 15.50
CA HIS A 168 -8.72 7.14 15.49
C HIS A 168 -7.27 7.61 15.67
N TYR A 169 -7.01 8.92 15.54
CA TYR A 169 -5.66 9.49 15.70
C TYR A 169 -5.54 10.40 16.93
N LEU A 170 -6.60 11.17 17.22
CA LEU A 170 -6.75 12.04 18.40
C LEU A 170 -5.69 13.14 18.57
N ASP A 171 -4.81 13.38 17.59
CA ASP A 171 -3.72 14.35 17.71
C ASP A 171 -3.79 15.52 16.71
N GLY A 172 -2.90 16.49 16.91
CA GLY A 172 -2.81 17.69 16.07
C GLY A 172 -1.91 17.54 14.84
N VAL A 173 -1.30 16.38 14.62
CA VAL A 173 -0.41 16.11 13.48
C VAL A 173 -1.24 15.89 12.21
N GLY A 174 -2.48 15.39 12.34
CA GLY A 174 -3.42 15.32 11.23
C GLY A 174 -3.15 14.16 10.27
N TYR A 175 -2.86 12.97 10.80
CA TYR A 175 -2.62 11.76 10.00
C TYR A 175 -3.80 11.40 9.09
N GLU A 176 -5.03 11.65 9.55
CA GLU A 176 -6.28 11.43 8.81
C GLU A 176 -6.38 12.29 7.52
N LYS A 177 -5.59 13.36 7.44
CA LYS A 177 -5.52 14.29 6.30
C LYS A 177 -4.37 14.01 5.35
N ARG A 178 -3.44 13.13 5.72
CA ARG A 178 -2.28 12.81 4.86
C ARG A 178 -2.77 12.18 3.55
N PRO A 179 -2.13 12.52 2.42
CA PRO A 179 -2.61 12.11 1.11
C PRO A 179 -2.37 10.62 0.90
N SER A 180 -3.31 9.97 0.23
CA SER A 180 -3.08 8.71 -0.46
C SER A 180 -2.32 8.98 -1.76
N VAL A 181 -1.41 8.09 -2.16
CA VAL A 181 -0.68 8.22 -3.43
C VAL A 181 -0.89 6.99 -4.32
N TRP A 182 -1.44 7.21 -5.50
CA TRP A 182 -1.66 6.18 -6.52
C TRP A 182 -0.74 6.39 -7.72
N VAL A 183 -0.11 5.31 -8.17
CA VAL A 183 0.72 5.22 -9.37
C VAL A 183 -0.08 4.58 -10.49
N GLU A 184 -0.25 5.32 -11.60
CA GLU A 184 -0.85 4.81 -12.84
C GLU A 184 0.22 4.77 -13.94
N PRO A 185 0.66 3.59 -14.38
CA PRO A 185 1.49 3.46 -15.59
C PRO A 185 0.76 4.02 -16.80
N LEU A 186 1.42 4.88 -17.57
CA LEU A 186 0.84 5.49 -18.77
C LEU A 186 1.32 4.74 -20.00
N VAL A 187 0.45 3.90 -20.54
CA VAL A 187 0.71 3.09 -21.74
C VAL A 187 -0.15 3.57 -22.88
N ASP A 188 0.48 3.86 -24.03
CA ASP A 188 -0.26 4.32 -25.21
C ASP A 188 -0.93 3.16 -25.96
N SER A 189 -1.76 3.49 -26.95
CA SER A 189 -2.51 2.51 -27.75
C SER A 189 -1.61 1.57 -28.58
N LYS A 190 -0.31 1.84 -28.68
CA LYS A 190 0.69 1.01 -29.38
C LYS A 190 1.50 0.16 -28.39
N GLY A 191 1.22 0.24 -27.09
CA GLY A 191 1.95 -0.45 -26.04
C GLY A 191 3.22 0.27 -25.58
N ASN A 192 3.50 1.50 -26.06
CA ASN A 192 4.66 2.24 -25.56
C ASN A 192 4.39 2.71 -24.13
N GLY A 193 5.40 2.59 -23.27
CA GLY A 193 5.26 2.87 -21.85
C GLY A 193 4.84 1.65 -21.02
N ASP A 194 4.65 0.48 -21.64
CA ASP A 194 4.46 -0.77 -20.91
C ASP A 194 5.71 -1.10 -20.08
N TRP A 195 5.52 -1.31 -18.77
CA TRP A 195 6.58 -1.64 -17.84
C TRP A 195 7.01 -3.11 -17.91
N GLY A 196 6.29 -3.92 -18.69
CA GLY A 196 6.62 -5.32 -18.94
C GLY A 196 6.35 -6.22 -17.74
N LYS A 197 7.19 -7.25 -17.58
CA LYS A 197 7.10 -8.20 -16.46
C LYS A 197 7.83 -7.65 -15.24
N GLY A 198 7.26 -7.87 -14.06
CA GLY A 198 7.83 -7.42 -12.81
C GLY A 198 6.95 -7.77 -11.63
N SER A 199 7.07 -7.00 -10.56
CA SER A 199 6.20 -7.10 -9.40
C SER A 199 5.96 -5.74 -8.78
N VAL A 200 4.77 -5.53 -8.22
CA VAL A 200 4.64 -4.52 -7.17
C VAL A 200 5.33 -5.10 -5.93
N THR A 201 6.39 -4.46 -5.48
CA THR A 201 7.19 -4.89 -4.33
C THR A 201 6.86 -4.00 -3.15
N LEU A 202 6.63 -4.61 -1.99
CA LEU A 202 6.43 -3.98 -0.70
C LEU A 202 7.57 -4.40 0.24
N ILE A 203 8.18 -3.42 0.90
CA ILE A 203 9.20 -3.62 1.92
C ILE A 203 8.70 -2.95 3.20
N GLU A 204 8.62 -3.73 4.27
CA GLU A 204 8.19 -3.29 5.59
C GLU A 204 9.33 -3.50 6.57
N ILE A 205 9.83 -2.39 7.12
CA ILE A 205 10.99 -2.35 8.01
C ILE A 205 10.48 -2.24 9.45
N PRO A 206 11.00 -3.03 10.40
CA PRO A 206 10.66 -2.85 11.80
C PRO A 206 11.03 -1.44 12.27
N THR A 207 10.08 -0.75 12.92
CA THR A 207 10.31 0.55 13.54
C THR A 207 9.71 0.64 14.93
N ASN A 208 10.34 1.41 15.81
CA ASN A 208 9.85 1.75 17.13
C ASN A 208 9.47 3.23 17.26
N ASP A 209 9.52 4.01 16.18
CA ASP A 209 9.34 5.46 16.18
C ASP A 209 8.62 5.94 14.91
N GLU A 210 7.76 6.96 15.05
CA GLU A 210 6.98 7.59 13.97
C GLU A 210 7.82 8.49 13.05
N THR A 211 9.05 8.83 13.44
CA THR A 211 9.93 9.73 12.68
C THR A 211 10.68 9.03 11.55
N PHE A 212 10.69 7.70 11.52
CA PHE A 212 11.33 6.91 10.46
C PHE A 212 10.29 6.31 9.52
N ASP A 213 10.35 6.72 8.25
CA ASP A 213 9.64 6.03 7.18
C ASP A 213 10.13 4.57 7.10
N ASN A 214 9.20 3.63 7.26
CA ASN A 214 9.50 2.21 7.34
C ASN A 214 8.74 1.37 6.29
N ILE A 215 7.99 2.02 5.40
CA ILE A 215 7.23 1.38 4.33
C ILE A 215 7.77 1.87 2.99
N VAL A 216 8.08 0.93 2.10
CA VAL A 216 8.50 1.24 0.72
C VAL A 216 7.72 0.39 -0.26
N ALA A 217 7.12 1.02 -1.27
CA ALA A 217 6.42 0.31 -2.35
C ALA A 217 6.89 0.81 -3.72
N PHE A 218 7.14 -0.08 -4.68
CA PHE A 218 7.52 0.28 -6.05
C PHE A 218 7.19 -0.84 -7.03
N TRP A 219 7.18 -0.52 -8.32
CA TRP A 219 7.24 -1.55 -9.36
C TRP A 219 8.69 -1.99 -9.56
N GLN A 220 8.99 -3.25 -9.25
CA GLN A 220 10.27 -3.86 -9.52
C GLN A 220 10.29 -4.46 -10.91
N VAL A 221 11.21 -4.00 -11.76
CA VAL A 221 11.43 -4.60 -13.07
C VAL A 221 11.95 -6.03 -12.89
N ASN A 222 11.48 -6.97 -13.72
CA ASN A 222 11.94 -8.34 -13.66
C ASN A 222 13.41 -8.47 -14.12
N GLY A 223 14.27 -8.94 -13.21
CA GLY A 223 15.70 -9.16 -13.46
C GLY A 223 16.56 -7.90 -13.30
N PRO A 224 17.89 -8.05 -13.41
CA PRO A 224 18.83 -6.95 -13.21
C PRO A 224 18.78 -5.94 -14.37
N ALA A 225 18.94 -4.66 -14.04
CA ALA A 225 19.17 -3.62 -15.04
C ALA A 225 20.66 -3.58 -15.40
N LEU A 226 21.00 -3.94 -16.64
CA LEU A 226 22.38 -4.12 -17.08
C LEU A 226 23.10 -2.78 -17.34
N ALA A 227 24.39 -2.71 -17.00
CA ALA A 227 25.22 -1.57 -17.36
C ALA A 227 25.18 -1.28 -18.87
N GLY A 228 25.11 0.00 -19.23
CA GLY A 228 24.99 0.48 -20.61
C GLY A 228 23.56 0.47 -21.17
N SER A 229 22.58 -0.08 -20.46
CA SER A 229 21.18 -0.03 -20.88
C SER A 229 20.56 1.36 -20.68
N ALA A 230 19.58 1.67 -21.53
CA ALA A 230 18.72 2.84 -21.40
C ALA A 230 17.27 2.37 -21.23
N LEU A 231 16.55 2.95 -20.27
CA LEU A 231 15.17 2.59 -19.93
C LEU A 231 14.31 3.84 -19.92
N THR A 232 13.08 3.74 -20.43
CA THR A 232 12.12 4.86 -20.44
C THR A 232 10.85 4.44 -19.73
N PHE A 233 10.37 5.28 -18.82
CA PHE A 233 9.12 5.05 -18.09
C PHE A 233 8.27 6.32 -18.08
N LYS A 234 6.97 6.15 -18.23
CA LYS A 234 5.98 7.22 -18.08
C LYS A 234 4.84 6.76 -17.19
N TYR A 235 4.45 7.60 -16.25
CA TYR A 235 3.40 7.30 -15.29
C TYR A 235 2.80 8.58 -14.74
N ARG A 236 1.69 8.42 -14.03
CA ARG A 236 1.02 9.49 -13.30
C ARG A 236 0.99 9.15 -11.82
N LEU A 237 1.20 10.16 -10.99
CA LEU A 237 0.95 10.11 -9.55
C LEU A 237 -0.29 10.93 -9.23
N TYR A 238 -1.20 10.35 -8.46
CA TYR A 238 -2.35 11.04 -7.88
C TYR A 238 -2.15 11.15 -6.38
N TRP A 239 -2.07 12.39 -5.87
CA TRP A 239 -2.02 12.68 -4.44
C TRP A 239 -3.42 13.11 -4.01
N THR A 240 -4.18 12.17 -3.47
CA THR A 240 -5.64 12.27 -3.34
C THR A 240 -6.09 11.90 -1.94
N GLU A 241 -7.33 12.25 -1.62
CA GLU A 241 -7.99 11.78 -0.40
C GLU A 241 -8.47 10.32 -0.54
N HIS A 242 -9.01 9.96 -1.70
CA HIS A 242 -9.59 8.65 -1.95
C HIS A 242 -8.88 7.92 -3.07
N GLU A 243 -8.86 6.59 -3.00
CA GLU A 243 -8.33 5.72 -4.05
C GLU A 243 -8.93 6.06 -5.42
N PRO A 244 -8.09 6.45 -6.41
CA PRO A 244 -8.53 6.59 -7.78
C PRO A 244 -8.92 5.22 -8.38
N PHE A 245 -9.89 5.23 -9.29
CA PHE A 245 -10.26 4.05 -10.12
C PHE A 245 -10.80 2.82 -9.37
N PHE A 246 -11.04 2.88 -8.07
CA PHE A 246 -11.72 1.79 -7.38
C PHE A 246 -13.13 1.60 -7.98
N PRO A 247 -13.56 0.36 -8.30
CA PRO A 247 -14.85 0.09 -8.93
C PRO A 247 -16.00 0.21 -7.92
N MET A 248 -16.28 1.45 -7.53
CA MET A 248 -17.34 1.80 -6.58
C MET A 248 -18.68 1.19 -7.01
N GLY A 249 -19.35 0.54 -6.07
CA GLY A 249 -20.62 -0.14 -6.32
C GLY A 249 -20.48 -1.48 -7.06
N GLN A 250 -19.27 -1.99 -7.30
CA GLN A 250 -19.05 -3.36 -7.79
C GLN A 250 -18.21 -4.20 -6.82
N LEU A 251 -17.34 -3.57 -6.04
CA LEU A 251 -16.57 -4.22 -4.98
C LEU A 251 -16.73 -3.49 -3.65
N ALA A 252 -16.64 -4.24 -2.57
CA ALA A 252 -16.42 -3.77 -1.22
C ALA A 252 -14.93 -3.59 -0.95
N ARG A 253 -14.60 -2.51 -0.25
CA ARG A 253 -13.26 -2.15 0.17
C ARG A 253 -13.00 -2.63 1.58
N ALA A 254 -11.86 -3.24 1.85
CA ALA A 254 -11.36 -3.47 3.20
C ALA A 254 -10.88 -2.13 3.79
N VAL A 255 -11.52 -1.66 4.85
CA VAL A 255 -11.26 -0.32 5.43
C VAL A 255 -10.65 -0.35 6.82
N ALA A 256 -10.66 -1.51 7.50
CA ALA A 256 -10.00 -1.68 8.78
C ALA A 256 -9.58 -3.14 8.99
N LEU A 257 -8.51 -3.36 9.73
CA LEU A 257 -8.10 -4.66 10.23
C LEU A 257 -7.92 -4.58 11.75
N ARG A 258 -8.72 -5.33 12.48
CA ARG A 258 -8.63 -5.44 13.93
C ARG A 258 -8.20 -6.85 14.32
N ALA A 259 -7.63 -6.97 15.50
CA ALA A 259 -7.26 -8.26 16.06
C ALA A 259 -7.56 -8.32 17.56
N GLY A 260 -7.70 -9.54 18.07
CA GLY A 260 -7.91 -9.79 19.50
C GLY A 260 -7.68 -11.25 19.87
N PRO A 261 -7.88 -11.61 21.16
CA PRO A 261 -7.76 -13.00 21.60
C PRO A 261 -8.73 -13.91 20.85
N GLY A 262 -8.26 -15.09 20.46
CA GLY A 262 -9.08 -16.10 19.80
C GLY A 262 -10.21 -16.66 20.68
N GLY A 263 -11.21 -17.24 20.02
CA GLY A 263 -12.37 -17.85 20.67
C GLY A 263 -13.50 -16.86 20.96
N ASN A 264 -14.44 -17.26 21.83
CA ASN A 264 -15.56 -16.43 22.24
C ASN A 264 -15.19 -15.58 23.47
N PHE A 265 -15.58 -14.31 23.47
CA PHE A 265 -15.45 -13.46 24.67
C PHE A 265 -16.19 -14.09 25.86
N GLY A 266 -15.50 -14.20 26.99
CA GLY A 266 -16.04 -14.85 28.21
C GLY A 266 -16.02 -16.38 28.21
N GLY A 267 -15.56 -17.02 27.12
CA GLY A 267 -15.38 -18.47 27.02
C GLY A 267 -13.92 -18.92 27.16
N SER A 268 -13.65 -20.20 26.84
CA SER A 268 -12.29 -20.73 26.76
C SER A 268 -11.54 -20.10 25.59
N ARG A 269 -10.30 -19.67 25.83
CA ARG A 269 -9.40 -19.15 24.80
C ARG A 269 -8.50 -20.28 24.30
N PRO A 270 -8.58 -20.67 23.03
CA PRO A 270 -7.63 -21.62 22.46
C PRO A 270 -6.24 -20.99 22.38
N ALA A 271 -5.23 -21.74 22.81
CA ALA A 271 -3.83 -21.32 22.68
C ALA A 271 -3.45 -21.18 21.21
N ASN A 272 -2.48 -20.32 20.90
CA ASN A 272 -1.98 -20.11 19.54
C ASN A 272 -3.07 -19.65 18.54
N THR A 273 -4.12 -19.00 19.03
CA THR A 273 -5.24 -18.52 18.21
C THR A 273 -5.48 -17.04 18.41
N VAL A 274 -5.57 -16.31 17.29
CA VAL A 274 -5.91 -14.89 17.25
C VAL A 274 -7.21 -14.71 16.48
N LYS A 275 -8.09 -13.84 16.96
CA LYS A 275 -9.24 -13.40 16.18
C LYS A 275 -8.82 -12.26 15.28
N LEU A 276 -9.08 -12.37 13.98
CA LEU A 276 -8.94 -11.28 13.02
C LEU A 276 -10.31 -10.80 12.59
N VAL A 277 -10.46 -9.48 12.43
CA VAL A 277 -11.69 -8.84 12.01
C VAL A 277 -11.39 -7.84 10.89
N ILE A 278 -11.98 -8.05 9.72
CA ILE A 278 -11.87 -7.18 8.55
C ILE A 278 -13.17 -6.40 8.43
N GLU A 279 -13.11 -5.08 8.40
CA GLU A 279 -14.28 -4.26 8.07
C GLU A 279 -14.33 -3.97 6.57
N TRP A 280 -15.52 -4.09 6.00
CA TRP A 280 -15.81 -3.87 4.61
C TRP A 280 -16.76 -2.70 4.43
N ASP A 281 -16.45 -1.81 3.49
CA ASP A 281 -17.32 -0.70 3.11
C ASP A 281 -17.74 -0.83 1.64
N SER A 282 -19.05 -0.74 1.40
CA SER A 282 -19.63 -0.73 0.06
C SER A 282 -21.08 -0.31 0.06
N THR A 283 -21.49 0.40 -0.99
CA THR A 283 -22.91 0.63 -1.28
C THR A 283 -23.64 -0.64 -1.73
N LEU A 284 -22.91 -1.68 -2.16
CA LEU A 284 -23.47 -2.97 -2.57
C LEU A 284 -24.19 -3.71 -1.46
N PHE A 285 -23.89 -3.41 -0.21
CA PHE A 285 -24.53 -4.07 0.93
C PHE A 285 -25.99 -3.66 1.11
N GLN A 286 -26.41 -2.55 0.50
CA GLN A 286 -27.80 -2.10 0.57
C GLN A 286 -28.75 -3.15 -0.03
N GLY A 287 -29.69 -3.63 0.81
CA GLY A 287 -30.67 -4.64 0.40
C GLY A 287 -30.21 -6.09 0.59
N HIS A 288 -28.96 -6.33 0.97
CA HIS A 288 -28.43 -7.67 1.26
C HIS A 288 -28.21 -7.87 2.77
N GLN A 289 -28.08 -9.13 3.20
CA GLN A 289 -27.76 -9.47 4.59
C GLN A 289 -26.37 -10.11 4.68
N PRO A 290 -25.54 -9.78 5.69
CA PRO A 290 -24.23 -10.38 5.90
C PRO A 290 -24.22 -11.91 5.87
N LYS A 291 -25.26 -12.54 6.45
CA LYS A 291 -25.42 -13.99 6.51
C LYS A 291 -25.56 -14.68 5.15
N ASP A 292 -25.90 -13.94 4.10
CA ASP A 292 -26.06 -14.45 2.74
C ASP A 292 -24.72 -14.46 1.99
N ALA A 293 -23.73 -13.73 2.50
CA ALA A 293 -22.37 -13.72 1.97
C ALA A 293 -21.51 -14.85 2.54
N VAL A 294 -20.47 -15.21 1.80
CA VAL A 294 -19.47 -16.20 2.19
C VAL A 294 -18.09 -15.60 2.06
N PHE A 295 -17.31 -15.66 3.12
CA PHE A 295 -15.89 -15.30 3.10
C PHE A 295 -15.05 -16.56 2.90
N THR A 296 -14.26 -16.57 1.84
CA THR A 296 -13.32 -17.66 1.56
C THR A 296 -11.92 -17.18 1.88
N LEU A 297 -11.24 -17.88 2.79
CA LEU A 297 -9.86 -17.62 3.16
C LEU A 297 -8.95 -18.76 2.68
N THR A 298 -7.82 -18.39 2.09
CA THR A 298 -6.69 -19.29 1.85
C THR A 298 -5.51 -18.83 2.69
N SER A 299 -4.71 -19.79 3.16
CA SER A 299 -3.54 -19.53 4.00
C SER A 299 -2.37 -20.38 3.57
N SER A 300 -1.15 -19.85 3.62
CA SER A 300 0.07 -20.63 3.36
C SER A 300 0.41 -21.62 4.49
N ALA A 301 -0.06 -21.36 5.71
CA ALA A 301 0.09 -22.22 6.88
C ALA A 301 -1.00 -21.91 7.95
N GLY A 302 -1.19 -22.79 8.92
CA GLY A 302 -2.24 -22.59 9.93
C GLY A 302 -3.65 -22.79 9.38
N THR A 303 -4.65 -22.54 10.22
CA THR A 303 -6.06 -22.83 9.90
C THR A 303 -6.97 -21.74 10.43
N ALA A 304 -7.95 -21.33 9.63
CA ALA A 304 -9.03 -20.46 10.07
C ALA A 304 -10.28 -21.27 10.39
N ASP A 305 -10.94 -20.93 11.49
CA ASP A 305 -12.26 -21.40 11.85
C ASP A 305 -13.15 -20.24 12.35
N ASN A 306 -14.38 -20.56 12.77
CA ASN A 306 -15.34 -19.58 13.30
C ASN A 306 -15.57 -18.36 12.40
N ILE A 307 -15.49 -18.55 11.07
CA ILE A 307 -15.73 -17.49 10.09
C ILE A 307 -17.18 -17.03 10.20
N ARG A 308 -17.39 -15.74 10.46
CA ARG A 308 -18.69 -15.09 10.52
C ARG A 308 -18.65 -13.75 9.82
N ILE A 309 -19.77 -13.37 9.23
CA ILE A 309 -19.96 -12.06 8.63
C ILE A 309 -21.16 -11.42 9.30
N ASP A 310 -20.95 -10.25 9.89
CA ASP A 310 -21.93 -9.51 10.67
C ASP A 310 -21.95 -8.04 10.26
N TRP A 311 -22.91 -7.28 10.79
CA TRP A 311 -22.93 -5.83 10.65
C TRP A 311 -21.93 -5.19 11.60
N VAL A 312 -21.27 -4.12 11.14
CA VAL A 312 -20.65 -3.16 12.05
C VAL A 312 -21.77 -2.33 12.66
N ALA A 313 -22.00 -2.49 13.96
CA ALA A 313 -23.14 -1.91 14.67
C ALA A 313 -23.26 -0.39 14.43
N GLY A 314 -24.47 0.06 14.06
CA GLY A 314 -24.76 1.47 13.81
C GLY A 314 -24.27 2.02 12.46
N THR A 315 -23.72 1.17 11.58
CA THR A 315 -23.22 1.58 10.26
C THR A 315 -23.75 0.65 9.15
N PRO A 316 -23.69 1.04 7.87
CA PRO A 316 -23.99 0.15 6.75
C PRO A 316 -22.86 -0.84 6.42
N ARG A 317 -21.73 -0.79 7.14
CA ARG A 317 -20.55 -1.63 6.89
C ARG A 317 -20.76 -3.06 7.38
N TRP A 318 -20.07 -3.99 6.75
CA TRP A 318 -20.00 -5.38 7.18
C TRP A 318 -18.65 -5.64 7.85
N LEU A 319 -18.59 -6.62 8.73
CA LEU A 319 -17.33 -7.14 9.26
C LEU A 319 -17.26 -8.65 9.03
N THR A 320 -16.09 -9.12 8.62
CA THR A 320 -15.76 -10.55 8.62
C THR A 320 -14.84 -10.83 9.79
N GLN A 321 -15.22 -11.76 10.65
CA GLN A 321 -14.42 -12.21 11.77
C GLN A 321 -14.11 -13.70 11.66
N PHE A 322 -12.90 -14.10 12.03
CA PHE A 322 -12.49 -15.50 12.07
C PHE A 322 -11.41 -15.70 13.13
N ASP A 323 -11.33 -16.90 13.67
CA ASP A 323 -10.25 -17.32 14.54
C ASP A 323 -9.17 -18.00 13.69
N PHE A 324 -7.93 -17.57 13.85
CA PHE A 324 -6.79 -18.06 13.10
C PHE A 324 -5.79 -18.74 14.03
N PHE A 325 -5.63 -20.05 13.86
CA PHE A 325 -4.68 -20.87 14.62
C PHE A 325 -3.37 -21.03 13.84
N ILE A 326 -2.25 -20.80 14.53
CA ILE A 326 -0.91 -21.01 13.96
C ILE A 326 0.13 -21.30 15.06
N ASP A 327 0.92 -22.35 14.84
CA ASP A 327 2.03 -22.75 15.71
C ASP A 327 3.36 -22.71 14.94
N SER A 328 3.62 -21.57 14.30
CA SER A 328 4.86 -21.28 13.58
C SER A 328 5.15 -19.79 13.63
N ASP A 329 6.44 -19.47 13.75
CA ASP A 329 6.96 -18.10 13.74
C ASP A 329 7.38 -17.64 12.34
N ALA A 330 7.21 -18.48 11.31
CA ALA A 330 7.37 -18.08 9.92
C ALA A 330 6.23 -17.14 9.50
N PRO A 331 6.48 -16.13 8.65
CA PRO A 331 5.41 -15.31 8.07
C PRO A 331 4.38 -16.17 7.33
N VAL A 332 3.10 -15.85 7.50
CA VAL A 332 1.99 -16.57 6.88
C VAL A 332 1.21 -15.63 5.96
N GLU A 333 0.99 -16.05 4.72
CA GLU A 333 0.21 -15.28 3.74
C GLU A 333 -1.26 -15.70 3.82
N LEU A 334 -2.14 -14.74 4.14
CA LEU A 334 -3.59 -14.90 4.16
C LEU A 334 -4.19 -14.18 2.96
N ASN A 335 -5.07 -14.85 2.21
CA ASN A 335 -5.82 -14.23 1.12
C ASN A 335 -7.32 -14.52 1.29
N GLY A 336 -8.13 -13.46 1.31
CA GLY A 336 -9.55 -13.51 1.61
C GLY A 336 -10.40 -12.77 0.58
N VAL A 337 -11.59 -13.29 0.31
CA VAL A 337 -12.57 -12.64 -0.59
C VAL A 337 -14.00 -12.87 -0.08
N LEU A 338 -14.83 -11.84 -0.19
CA LEU A 338 -16.28 -11.95 -0.01
C LEU A 338 -16.96 -12.35 -1.31
N THR A 339 -17.85 -13.31 -1.19
CA THR A 339 -18.75 -13.72 -2.27
C THR A 339 -20.20 -13.62 -1.82
N LEU A 340 -21.08 -13.31 -2.76
CA LEU A 340 -22.53 -13.26 -2.57
C LEU A 340 -23.18 -13.82 -3.83
N ASP A 341 -24.09 -14.77 -3.69
CA ASP A 341 -24.71 -15.49 -4.82
C ASP A 341 -23.68 -16.07 -5.83
N GLY A 342 -22.52 -16.49 -5.32
CA GLY A 342 -21.42 -17.04 -6.12
C GLY A 342 -20.59 -16.00 -6.88
N GLN A 343 -20.86 -14.71 -6.74
CA GLN A 343 -20.08 -13.62 -7.33
C GLN A 343 -19.14 -12.99 -6.29
N VAL A 344 -17.94 -12.63 -6.71
CA VAL A 344 -17.00 -11.86 -5.89
C VAL A 344 -17.55 -10.44 -5.72
N ILE A 345 -17.68 -9.99 -4.48
CA ILE A 345 -18.21 -8.67 -4.13
C ILE A 345 -17.23 -7.83 -3.31
N SER A 346 -15.99 -8.26 -3.12
CA SER A 346 -14.94 -7.47 -2.50
C SER A 346 -13.65 -7.51 -3.30
N GLU A 347 -12.77 -6.54 -3.07
CA GLU A 347 -11.36 -6.72 -3.42
C GLU A 347 -10.78 -7.93 -2.66
N THR A 348 -9.66 -8.46 -3.17
CA THR A 348 -8.90 -9.49 -2.48
C THR A 348 -8.18 -8.86 -1.31
N TRP A 349 -8.51 -9.27 -0.08
CA TRP A 349 -7.75 -8.91 1.10
C TRP A 349 -6.54 -9.84 1.23
N ALA A 350 -5.33 -9.29 1.23
CA ALA A 350 -4.08 -10.05 1.33
C ALA A 350 -3.28 -9.58 2.55
N TYR A 351 -2.98 -10.45 3.50
CA TYR A 351 -2.30 -10.07 4.73
C TYR A 351 -1.17 -11.02 5.08
N GLN A 352 0.03 -10.49 5.28
CA GLN A 352 1.14 -11.23 5.85
C GLN A 352 1.02 -11.19 7.38
N PHE A 353 0.65 -12.32 7.94
CA PHE A 353 0.52 -12.52 9.37
C PHE A 353 1.87 -12.90 9.99
N HIS A 354 2.24 -12.19 11.06
CA HIS A 354 3.44 -12.49 11.86
C HIS A 354 3.02 -12.89 13.27
N ARG A 355 3.19 -14.18 13.61
CA ARG A 355 2.79 -14.71 14.93
C ARG A 355 3.39 -13.92 16.09
N GLN A 356 4.65 -13.50 15.96
CA GLN A 356 5.37 -12.74 16.98
C GLN A 356 4.70 -11.40 17.32
N SER A 357 4.02 -10.76 16.37
CA SER A 357 3.28 -9.52 16.60
C SER A 357 2.06 -9.72 17.50
N PHE A 358 1.56 -10.95 17.63
CA PHE A 358 0.34 -11.29 18.37
C PHE A 358 0.58 -12.21 19.58
N ILE A 359 1.84 -12.58 19.89
CA ILE A 359 2.15 -13.61 20.92
C ILE A 359 1.44 -13.36 22.25
N GLN A 360 1.38 -12.11 22.71
CA GLN A 360 0.72 -11.78 23.97
C GLN A 360 -0.78 -12.04 23.99
N MET A 361 -1.46 -11.99 22.83
CA MET A 361 -2.89 -12.29 22.70
C MET A 361 -3.19 -13.78 22.55
N MET A 362 -2.21 -14.52 22.03
CA MET A 362 -2.30 -15.96 21.77
C MET A 362 -1.82 -16.82 22.96
N ALA A 363 -1.33 -16.16 24.02
CA ALA A 363 -0.78 -16.77 25.23
C ALA A 363 -1.86 -17.34 26.18
#